data_AF-A0A920S756-F1
#
_entry.id   AF-A0A920S756-F1
#
_cell.length_a   1.000
_cell.length_b   1.000
_cell.length_c   1.000
_cell.angle_alpha   90.00
_cell.angle_beta   90.00
_cell.angle_gamma   90.00
#
_symmetry.space_group_name_H-M   'P 1'
#
loop_
_entity.id
_entity.type
_entity.pdbx_description
1 polymer ?
#
loop_
_entity_poly.entity_id
_entity_poly.type
_entity_poly.pdbx_seq_one_letter_code
_entity_poly.pdbx_strand_id
1 'polypeptide(L)'
;MRSKKSGRRPRTYLGLSTAGFPNLFTISGPGSPSVLTNMLPSIEQHVRWISDCVEHCVANDVATIEASLEAEDDWVEHVNDVAGATLFPTCNSWYLGANVPGKPRVFMPYIGFPPYVEKCDQVASNDYEGFVLA
;
A
#
# COMPACT_ATOMS: atom_id res chain seq x y z
N MET A 1 6.35 22.73 -0.27
CA MET A 1 7.02 22.07 -1.42
C MET A 1 6.12 20.94 -1.90
N ARG A 2 5.54 21.00 -3.11
CA ARG A 2 4.79 19.86 -3.66
C ARG A 2 5.80 18.86 -4.23
N SER A 3 5.97 17.71 -3.59
CA SER A 3 6.69 16.58 -4.18
C SER A 3 5.96 16.17 -5.47
N LYS A 4 6.59 16.38 -6.62
CA LYS A 4 6.07 15.91 -7.91
C LYS A 4 6.26 14.39 -7.92
N LYS A 5 5.18 13.62 -7.71
CA LYS A 5 5.15 12.20 -8.05
C LYS A 5 5.48 12.04 -9.53
N SER A 6 6.71 11.65 -9.86
CA SER A 6 7.13 11.48 -11.25
C SER A 6 6.65 10.12 -11.78
N GLY A 7 5.76 10.15 -12.77
CA GLY A 7 5.53 9.03 -13.68
C GLY A 7 4.41 8.06 -13.28
N ARG A 8 3.18 8.33 -13.74
CA ARG A 8 2.06 7.44 -14.14
C ARG A 8 1.76 6.11 -13.38
N ARG A 9 2.45 5.75 -12.30
CA ARG A 9 2.32 4.50 -11.54
C ARG A 9 1.79 4.84 -10.15
N PRO A 10 0.75 4.14 -9.65
CA PRO A 10 0.36 4.28 -8.26
C PRO A 10 1.52 3.84 -7.36
N ARG A 11 1.83 4.67 -6.36
CA ARG A 11 2.81 4.38 -5.32
C ARG A 11 2.09 4.55 -4.00
N THR A 12 2.30 3.61 -3.10
CA THR A 12 1.63 3.53 -1.81
C THR A 12 2.54 2.79 -0.84
N TYR A 13 2.44 3.12 0.44
CA TYR A 13 2.95 2.29 1.51
C TYR A 13 1.84 1.34 1.99
N LEU A 14 2.13 0.04 2.00
CA LEU A 14 1.19 -1.05 2.32
C LEU A 14 -0.07 -1.10 1.43
N GLY A 15 -0.18 -0.27 0.39
CA GLY A 15 -1.45 -0.06 -0.31
C GLY A 15 -2.52 0.66 0.51
N LEU A 16 -2.15 1.25 1.64
CA LEU A 16 -3.05 1.92 2.59
C LEU A 16 -2.87 3.43 2.61
N SER A 17 -1.65 3.95 2.41
CA SER A 17 -1.37 5.38 2.41
C SER A 17 -0.34 5.74 1.34
N THR A 18 -0.13 7.04 1.09
CA THR A 18 0.83 7.50 0.09
C THR A 18 1.46 8.83 0.47
N ALA A 19 2.75 8.96 0.21
CA ALA A 19 3.50 10.17 0.51
C ALA A 19 2.94 11.38 -0.27
N GLY A 20 2.94 12.54 0.37
CA GLY A 20 2.35 13.81 -0.07
C GLY A 20 0.87 13.99 0.24
N PHE A 21 0.22 13.04 0.93
CA PHE A 21 -1.21 13.04 1.23
C PHE A 21 -1.49 12.61 2.68
N PRO A 22 -1.23 13.48 3.67
CA PRO A 22 -1.46 13.17 5.08
C PRO A 22 -2.95 12.89 5.35
N ASN A 23 -3.21 11.98 6.29
CA ASN A 23 -4.55 11.56 6.73
C ASN A 23 -5.45 10.97 5.62
N LEU A 24 -4.88 10.61 4.47
CA LEU A 24 -5.58 9.92 3.40
C LEU A 24 -5.24 8.43 3.43
N PHE A 25 -6.28 7.60 3.54
CA PHE A 25 -6.18 6.16 3.46
C PHE A 25 -6.94 5.59 2.26
N THR A 26 -6.48 4.45 1.75
CA THR A 26 -7.15 3.68 0.70
C THR A 26 -7.48 2.28 1.17
N ILE A 27 -8.69 1.80 0.85
CA ILE A 27 -9.10 0.42 1.10
C ILE A 27 -8.95 -0.38 -0.20
N SER A 28 -8.22 -1.48 -0.14
CA SER A 28 -7.98 -2.36 -1.30
C SER A 28 -7.22 -1.64 -2.43
N GLY A 29 -6.32 -0.73 -2.04
CA GLY A 29 -5.52 0.06 -2.96
C GLY A 29 -4.42 -0.74 -3.68
N PRO A 30 -3.82 -0.17 -4.73
CA PRO A 30 -2.63 -0.76 -5.35
C PRO A 30 -1.51 -0.85 -4.31
N GLY A 31 -0.72 -1.93 -4.34
CA GLY A 31 0.26 -2.27 -3.30
C GLY A 31 -0.30 -3.12 -2.15
N SER A 32 -1.60 -3.39 -2.13
CA SER A 32 -2.25 -4.36 -1.22
C SER A 32 -2.67 -5.63 -1.98
N PRO A 33 -3.05 -6.73 -1.29
CA PRO A 33 -3.48 -7.98 -1.94
C PRO A 33 -4.68 -7.80 -2.89
N SER A 34 -5.62 -6.94 -2.49
CA SER A 34 -6.75 -6.49 -3.32
C SER A 34 -7.45 -7.65 -4.06
N VAL A 35 -7.55 -7.55 -5.37
CA VAL A 35 -8.13 -8.50 -6.33
C VAL A 35 -7.51 -9.90 -6.36
N LEU A 36 -6.35 -10.13 -5.71
CA LEU A 36 -5.73 -11.46 -5.64
C LEU A 36 -6.24 -12.31 -4.47
N THR A 37 -7.16 -11.79 -3.67
CA THR A 37 -7.74 -12.48 -2.53
C THR A 37 -9.27 -12.51 -2.62
N ASN A 38 -9.91 -13.24 -1.70
CA ASN A 38 -11.30 -12.92 -1.39
C ASN A 38 -11.33 -11.49 -0.81
N MET A 39 -11.93 -10.56 -1.55
CA MET A 39 -11.84 -9.14 -1.25
C MET A 39 -12.51 -8.78 0.09
N LEU A 40 -13.52 -9.51 0.55
CA LEU A 40 -14.22 -9.22 1.81
C LEU A 40 -13.27 -9.32 3.02
N PRO A 41 -12.57 -10.44 3.26
CA PRO A 41 -11.54 -10.53 4.30
C PRO A 41 -10.47 -9.43 4.21
N SER A 42 -10.00 -9.09 3.01
CA SER A 42 -8.98 -8.04 2.85
C SER A 42 -9.53 -6.64 3.15
N ILE A 43 -10.79 -6.36 2.79
CA ILE A 43 -11.47 -5.12 3.16
C ILE A 43 -11.64 -5.04 4.68
N GLU A 44 -12.10 -6.12 5.33
CA GLU A 44 -12.25 -6.14 6.79
C GLU A 44 -10.92 -5.89 7.50
N GLN A 45 -9.83 -6.51 7.03
CA GLN A 45 -8.51 -6.31 7.60
C GLN A 45 -8.03 -4.86 7.41
N HIS A 46 -8.18 -4.26 6.23
CA HIS A 46 -7.82 -2.85 6.01
C HIS A 46 -8.64 -1.90 6.90
N VAL A 47 -9.96 -2.13 6.99
CA VAL A 47 -10.84 -1.28 7.81
C VAL A 47 -10.44 -1.36 9.28
N ARG A 48 -10.17 -2.56 9.81
CA ARG A 48 -9.69 -2.73 11.19
C ARG A 48 -8.38 -2.01 11.41
N TRP A 49 -7.37 -2.29 10.58
CA TRP A 49 -6.04 -1.67 10.71
C TRP A 49 -6.10 -0.14 10.65
N ILE A 50 -6.87 0.43 9.71
CA ILE A 50 -7.04 1.89 9.59
C ILE A 50 -7.78 2.46 10.80
N SER A 51 -8.79 1.75 11.32
CA SER A 51 -9.54 2.21 12.50
C SER A 51 -8.63 2.23 13.73
N ASP A 52 -7.86 1.17 13.97
CA ASP A 52 -6.89 1.06 15.06
C ASP A 52 -5.79 2.15 14.94
N CYS A 53 -5.36 2.45 13.71
CA CYS A 53 -4.43 3.53 13.40
C CYS A 53 -4.98 4.91 13.77
N VAL A 54 -6.22 5.20 13.41
CA VAL A 54 -6.88 6.46 13.75
C VAL A 54 -7.09 6.57 15.27
N GLU A 55 -7.50 5.48 15.92
CA GLU A 55 -7.64 5.43 17.38
C GLU A 55 -6.31 5.70 18.09
N HIS A 56 -5.21 5.11 17.60
CA HIS A 56 -3.88 5.39 18.12
C HIS A 56 -3.49 6.87 17.96
N CYS A 57 -3.75 7.48 16.80
CA CYS A 57 -3.45 8.89 16.59
C CYS A 57 -4.24 9.79 17.55
N VAL A 58 -5.54 9.51 17.72
CA VAL A 58 -6.41 10.25 18.65
C VAL A 58 -5.94 10.10 20.10
N ALA A 59 -5.56 8.88 20.51
CA ALA A 59 -5.10 8.61 21.87
C ALA A 59 -3.76 9.27 22.23
N ASN A 60 -2.95 9.62 21.21
CA ASN A 60 -1.61 10.20 21.38
C ASN A 60 -1.53 11.66 20.92
N ASP A 61 -2.67 12.34 20.73
CA ASP A 61 -2.73 13.74 20.26
C ASP A 61 -1.98 13.99 18.94
N VAL A 62 -1.93 13.00 18.06
CA VAL A 62 -1.30 13.09 16.72
C VAL A 62 -2.32 13.66 15.73
N ALA A 63 -2.00 14.83 15.15
CA ALA A 63 -2.89 15.53 14.24
C ALA A 63 -2.78 15.02 12.80
N THR A 64 -1.60 14.53 12.43
CA THR A 64 -1.26 14.10 11.09
C THR A 64 -0.48 12.80 11.10
N ILE A 65 -0.87 11.87 10.23
CA ILE A 65 -0.13 10.66 9.91
C ILE A 65 0.03 10.57 8.39
N GLU A 66 1.26 10.32 7.95
CA GLU A 66 1.61 10.27 6.53
C GLU A 66 2.68 9.23 6.26
N ALA A 67 2.53 8.42 5.21
CA ALA A 67 3.60 7.53 4.79
C ALA A 67 4.85 8.33 4.39
N SER A 68 6.02 7.94 4.90
CA SER A 68 7.29 8.49 4.44
C SER A 68 7.54 8.08 2.99
N LEU A 69 8.29 8.90 2.25
CA LEU A 69 8.65 8.59 0.87
C LEU A 69 9.55 7.34 0.80
N GLU A 70 10.44 7.16 1.77
CA GLU A 70 11.32 5.99 1.85
C GLU A 70 10.51 4.70 2.02
N ALA A 71 9.57 4.65 2.97
CA ALA A 71 8.72 3.47 3.18
C ALA A 71 7.81 3.17 1.97
N GLU A 72 7.30 4.20 1.30
CA GLU A 72 6.56 4.04 0.03
C GLU A 72 7.44 3.41 -1.06
N ASP A 73 8.68 3.88 -1.19
CA ASP A 73 9.61 3.44 -2.23
C ASP A 73 10.08 1.99 -1.97
N ASP A 74 10.45 1.67 -0.74
CA ASP A 74 10.84 0.33 -0.30
C ASP A 74 9.70 -0.68 -0.47
N TRP A 75 8.47 -0.28 -0.14
CA TRP A 75 7.31 -1.15 -0.33
C TRP A 75 7.03 -1.43 -1.81
N VAL A 76 7.19 -0.43 -2.67
CA VAL A 76 7.06 -0.62 -4.12
C VAL A 76 8.12 -1.59 -4.64
N GLU A 77 9.36 -1.48 -4.19
CA GLU A 77 10.43 -2.43 -4.55
C GLU A 77 10.08 -3.85 -4.09
N HIS A 78 9.70 -4.02 -2.82
CA HIS A 78 9.27 -5.31 -2.26
C HIS A 78 8.13 -5.96 -3.04
N VAL A 79 7.08 -5.19 -3.40
CA VAL A 79 5.96 -5.69 -4.22
C VAL A 79 6.46 -6.19 -5.57
N ASN A 80 7.38 -5.47 -6.21
CA ASN A 80 7.95 -5.87 -7.49
C ASN A 80 8.81 -7.13 -7.37
N ASP A 81 9.59 -7.27 -6.31
CA ASP A 81 10.43 -8.45 -6.06
C ASP A 81 9.58 -9.71 -5.83
N VAL A 82 8.56 -9.60 -4.98
CA VAL A 82 7.61 -10.69 -4.73
C VAL A 82 6.89 -11.08 -6.02
N ALA A 83 6.47 -10.10 -6.82
CA ALA A 83 5.85 -10.37 -8.13
C ALA A 83 6.83 -11.03 -9.11
N GLY A 84 8.08 -10.57 -9.15
CA GLY A 84 9.16 -11.05 -10.03
C GLY A 84 9.54 -12.52 -9.81
N ALA A 85 9.30 -13.05 -8.61
CA ALA A 85 9.46 -14.47 -8.28
C ALA A 85 8.32 -15.36 -8.82
N THR A 86 7.34 -14.80 -9.54
CA THR A 86 6.17 -15.52 -10.06
C THR A 86 6.02 -15.38 -11.57
N LEU A 87 5.08 -16.12 -12.16
CA LEU A 87 4.71 -15.95 -13.57
C LEU A 87 3.77 -14.76 -13.82
N PHE A 88 3.20 -14.13 -12.78
CA PHE A 88 2.21 -13.06 -12.94
C PHE A 88 2.69 -11.88 -13.80
N PRO A 89 3.95 -11.40 -13.70
CA PRO A 89 4.45 -10.32 -14.54
C PRO A 89 4.63 -10.68 -16.02
N THR A 90 4.67 -11.97 -16.35
CA THR A 90 4.94 -12.46 -17.72
C THR A 90 3.69 -12.50 -18.60
N CYS A 91 2.50 -12.43 -18.00
CA CYS A 91 1.21 -12.51 -18.70
C CYS A 91 0.56 -11.12 -18.84
N ASN A 92 0.19 -10.73 -20.07
CA ASN A 92 -0.57 -9.50 -20.32
C ASN A 92 -1.95 -9.58 -19.65
N SER A 93 -2.11 -8.92 -18.51
CA SER A 93 -3.35 -8.91 -17.73
C SER A 93 -3.75 -7.48 -17.35
N TRP A 94 -5.00 -7.32 -16.88
CA TRP A 94 -5.48 -6.05 -16.33
C TRP A 94 -4.67 -5.60 -15.11
N TYR A 95 -4.08 -6.53 -14.36
CA TYR A 95 -3.19 -6.24 -13.22
C TYR A 95 -1.94 -5.46 -13.61
N LEU A 96 -1.53 -5.59 -14.88
CA LEU A 96 -0.42 -4.84 -15.46
C LEU A 96 -0.87 -3.51 -16.08
N GLY A 97 -2.17 -3.18 -16.15
CA GLY A 97 -2.65 -2.01 -16.91
C GLY A 97 -2.48 -2.16 -18.43
N ALA A 98 -2.25 -3.39 -18.93
CA ALA A 98 -2.03 -3.68 -20.35
C ALA A 98 -3.27 -3.43 -21.23
N ASN A 99 -4.44 -3.19 -20.61
CA ASN A 99 -5.71 -2.92 -21.28
C ASN A 99 -5.88 -1.46 -21.73
N VAL A 100 -5.02 -0.53 -21.29
CA VAL A 100 -5.11 0.89 -21.67
C VAL A 100 -3.86 1.32 -22.44
N PRO A 101 -3.99 1.65 -23.74
CA PRO A 101 -2.86 2.16 -24.53
C PRO A 101 -2.18 3.36 -23.86
N GLY A 102 -0.87 3.31 -23.72
CA GLY A 102 -0.06 4.38 -23.12
C GLY A 102 0.00 4.41 -21.59
N LYS A 103 -0.67 3.49 -20.87
CA LYS A 103 -0.44 3.32 -19.43
C LYS A 103 0.82 2.48 -19.17
N PRO A 104 1.63 2.83 -18.14
CA PRO A 104 2.76 2.01 -17.74
C PRO A 104 2.30 0.61 -17.37
N ARG A 105 3.09 -0.40 -17.75
CA ARG A 105 2.86 -1.78 -17.36
C ARG A 105 3.47 -2.04 -15.99
N VAL A 106 2.65 -2.14 -14.95
CA VAL A 106 3.09 -2.35 -13.57
C VAL A 106 2.16 -3.34 -12.91
N PHE A 107 2.71 -4.37 -12.29
CA PHE A 107 1.93 -5.25 -11.45
C PHE A 107 1.52 -4.48 -10.19
N MET A 108 0.23 -4.21 -10.07
CA MET A 108 -0.32 -3.35 -9.02
C MET A 108 -0.66 -4.07 -7.71
N PRO A 109 -1.11 -5.34 -7.68
CA PRO A 109 -1.43 -6.01 -6.42
C PRO A 109 -0.19 -6.57 -5.71
N TYR A 110 -0.27 -6.76 -4.40
CA TYR A 110 0.69 -7.55 -3.64
C TYR A 110 0.32 -9.04 -3.66
N ILE A 111 1.29 -9.94 -3.83
CA ILE A 111 1.02 -11.39 -3.86
C ILE A 111 1.18 -11.98 -2.46
N GLY A 112 0.09 -12.50 -1.91
CA GLY A 112 0.06 -13.16 -0.60
C GLY A 112 -0.76 -12.37 0.42
N PHE A 113 -1.65 -13.07 1.14
CA PHE A 113 -2.49 -12.42 2.16
C PHE A 113 -1.94 -12.58 3.59
N PRO A 114 -1.60 -13.78 4.10
CA PRO A 114 -1.05 -13.87 5.46
C PRO A 114 0.23 -13.05 5.67
N PRO A 115 1.25 -13.09 4.77
CA PRO A 115 2.44 -12.25 4.93
C PRO A 115 2.15 -10.74 4.87
N TYR A 116 1.09 -10.34 4.15
CA TYR A 116 0.66 -8.94 4.11
C TYR A 116 0.08 -8.51 5.46
N VAL A 117 -0.80 -9.34 6.05
CA VAL A 117 -1.36 -9.07 7.38
C VAL A 117 -0.26 -9.03 8.43
N GLU A 118 0.67 -9.98 8.42
CA GLU A 118 1.84 -10.00 9.31
C GLU A 118 2.68 -8.72 9.19
N LYS A 119 2.87 -8.20 7.97
CA LYS A 119 3.59 -6.94 7.77
C LYS A 119 2.82 -5.74 8.32
N CYS A 120 1.50 -5.67 8.09
CA CYS A 120 0.64 -4.63 8.66
C CYS A 120 0.69 -4.64 10.19
N ASP A 121 0.60 -5.82 10.80
CA ASP A 121 0.64 -6.00 12.25
C ASP A 121 2.02 -5.61 12.82
N GLN A 122 3.11 -5.97 12.14
CA GLN A 122 4.47 -5.54 12.51
C GLN A 122 4.57 -4.01 12.52
N VAL A 123 4.10 -3.35 11.45
CA VAL A 123 4.13 -1.89 11.35
C VAL A 123 3.34 -1.24 12.48
N ALA A 124 2.12 -1.71 12.76
CA ALA A 124 1.31 -1.19 13.86
C ALA A 124 1.96 -1.42 15.23
N SER A 125 2.60 -2.58 15.44
CA SER A 125 3.30 -2.90 16.70
C SER A 125 4.58 -2.09 16.92
N ASN A 126 5.17 -1.55 15.85
CA ASN A 126 6.36 -0.72 15.86
C ASN A 126 5.99 0.77 15.77
N ASP A 127 4.94 1.19 16.47
CA ASP A 127 4.46 2.59 16.51
C ASP A 127 4.22 3.19 15.10
N TYR A 128 3.62 2.38 14.22
CA TYR A 128 3.36 2.73 12.81
C TYR A 128 4.64 3.05 12.02
N GLU A 129 5.65 2.18 12.14
CA GLU A 129 6.92 2.26 11.40
C GLU A 129 6.72 2.56 9.90
N GLY A 130 7.48 3.54 9.40
CA GLY A 130 7.38 4.01 8.01
C GLY A 130 6.37 5.14 7.81
N PHE A 131 5.56 5.47 8.82
CA PHE A 131 4.76 6.69 8.88
C PHE A 131 5.46 7.79 9.67
N VAL A 132 5.20 9.04 9.29
CA VAL A 132 5.55 10.25 10.04
C VAL A 132 4.30 10.71 10.78
N LEU A 133 4.38 10.78 12.12
CA LEU A 133 3.31 11.21 13.01
C LEU A 133 3.68 12.59 13.58
N ALA A 134 2.80 13.58 13.43
CA ALA A 134 3.03 14.97 13.86
C ALA A 134 1.74 15.69 14.28
#